data_AF-A0A7L3W9C1-F1
#
_entry.id   AF-A0A7L3W9C1-F1
#
_cell.length_a   1.000
_cell.length_b   1.000
_cell.length_c   1.000
_cell.angle_alpha   90.00
_cell.angle_beta   90.00
_cell.angle_gamma   90.00
#
_symmetry.space_group_name_H-M   'P 1'
#
loop_
_entity.id
_entity.type
_entity.pdbx_description
1 polymer ?
#
loop_
_entity_poly.entity_id
_entity_poly.type
_entity_poly.pdbx_seq_one_letter_code
_entity_poly.pdbx_strand_id
1 'polypeptide(L)'
;GYAPVTGMCHPLRSCTLNHEDGFSSAFVVAHETGHVLGMEHDGQGNRCADETSMGSIMAPLVQAAFHRYHWSRCSKQELNRYIHSYDCLLDDPFEHQWPTLPELPGINYSMDEQCRFDFGVGYKTCTAVSTAPGWVKRRVQSSALFSPPSQWCFKGHCIWKTSEQPYSQDGSWSSWSKFGSCSRTCGGGVRSRSRSCDNPPPAYGGRQCPGATYEYQVCNAEECPGPYQDFRAQQCSKRDSYYTHQNSKHIWLPY
;
A
#
# COMPACT_ATOMS: atom_id res chain seq x y z
N GLY A 1 -3.44 9.55 20.11
CA GLY A 1 -3.66 8.90 21.40
C GLY A 1 -2.35 8.91 22.14
N TYR A 2 -2.08 7.86 22.92
CA TYR A 2 -0.78 7.60 23.51
C TYR A 2 -0.57 6.10 23.69
N ALA A 3 0.62 5.63 23.33
CA ALA A 3 1.08 4.27 23.58
C ALA A 3 2.59 4.23 23.78
N PRO A 4 3.10 3.33 24.63
CA PRO A 4 4.53 3.08 24.72
C PRO A 4 5.01 2.34 23.47
N VAL A 5 6.16 2.75 22.93
CA VAL A 5 6.84 2.00 21.87
C VAL A 5 7.38 0.70 22.47
N THR A 6 7.16 -0.45 21.82
CA THR A 6 7.57 -1.81 22.27
C THR A 6 6.94 -2.28 23.59
N GLY A 7 5.61 -2.19 23.69
CA GLY A 7 4.84 -2.58 24.88
C GLY A 7 4.20 -3.96 24.82
N MET A 8 4.15 -4.59 23.65
CA MET A 8 3.40 -5.83 23.44
C MET A 8 3.95 -6.97 24.32
N CYS A 9 3.05 -7.76 24.90
CA CYS A 9 3.35 -8.82 25.87
C CYS A 9 3.97 -8.38 27.20
N HIS A 10 4.18 -7.07 27.41
CA HIS A 10 4.67 -6.56 28.68
C HIS A 10 3.49 -6.21 29.62
N PRO A 11 3.41 -6.77 30.84
CA PRO A 11 2.24 -6.61 31.72
C PRO A 11 1.84 -5.15 32.04
N LEU A 12 2.82 -4.24 32.05
CA LEU A 12 2.61 -2.82 32.36
C LEU A 12 2.67 -1.87 31.16
N ARG A 13 3.00 -2.39 29.97
CA ARG A 13 3.21 -1.55 28.76
C ARG A 13 2.36 -1.99 27.57
N SER A 14 1.67 -3.12 27.66
CA SER A 14 0.74 -3.58 26.62
C SER A 14 -0.61 -2.86 26.71
N CYS A 15 -0.60 -1.53 26.64
CA CYS A 15 -1.77 -0.67 26.78
C CYS A 15 -1.72 0.53 25.83
N THR A 16 -2.89 1.02 25.42
CA THR A 16 -3.05 2.22 24.60
C THR A 16 -4.12 3.13 25.22
N LEU A 17 -3.94 4.44 25.11
CA LEU A 17 -4.94 5.44 25.48
C LEU A 17 -5.38 6.17 24.23
N ASN A 18 -6.66 6.06 23.88
CA ASN A 18 -7.22 6.65 22.69
C ASN A 18 -8.30 7.65 23.08
N HIS A 19 -8.27 8.85 22.49
CA HIS A 19 -9.38 9.78 22.60
C HIS A 19 -10.40 9.43 21.51
N GLU A 20 -11.65 9.28 21.90
CA GLU A 20 -12.75 9.02 20.97
C GLU A 20 -13.15 10.33 20.28
N ASP A 21 -12.93 10.39 18.97
CA ASP A 21 -13.19 11.52 18.07
C ASP A 21 -13.86 11.01 16.78
N GLY A 22 -15.00 10.33 16.94
CA GLY A 22 -15.80 9.78 15.85
C GLY A 22 -15.14 8.59 15.14
N PHE A 23 -15.42 8.43 13.84
CA PHE A 23 -14.90 7.33 13.03
C PHE A 23 -13.39 7.40 12.82
N SER A 24 -12.80 8.60 12.97
CA SER A 24 -11.36 8.80 12.91
C SER A 24 -10.61 8.08 14.04
N SER A 25 -11.28 7.78 15.15
CA SER A 25 -10.72 7.05 16.30
C SER A 25 -10.13 5.70 15.91
N ALA A 26 -10.71 5.01 14.92
CA ALA A 26 -10.21 3.73 14.46
C ALA A 26 -8.79 3.84 13.88
N PHE A 27 -8.47 4.95 13.23
CA PHE A 27 -7.12 5.24 12.75
C PHE A 27 -6.15 5.43 13.92
N VAL A 28 -6.57 6.18 14.94
CA VAL A 28 -5.77 6.43 16.14
C VAL A 28 -5.51 5.12 16.87
N VAL A 29 -6.53 4.27 17.06
CA VAL A 29 -6.37 2.94 17.68
C VAL A 29 -5.35 2.09 16.92
N ALA A 30 -5.41 2.07 15.59
CA ALA A 30 -4.43 1.35 14.77
C ALA A 30 -3.02 1.92 14.95
N HIS A 31 -2.87 3.25 14.92
CA HIS A 31 -1.60 3.94 15.13
C HIS A 31 -0.97 3.61 16.49
N GLU A 32 -1.74 3.76 17.58
CA GLU A 32 -1.25 3.45 18.93
C GLU A 32 -0.93 1.97 19.09
N THR A 33 -1.70 1.07 18.47
CA THR A 33 -1.38 -0.38 18.43
C THR A 33 -0.06 -0.63 17.71
N GLY A 34 0.23 0.11 16.64
CA GLY A 34 1.52 0.08 15.95
C GLY A 34 2.70 0.40 16.88
N HIS A 35 2.57 1.41 17.73
CA HIS A 35 3.59 1.71 18.76
C HIS A 35 3.79 0.56 19.74
N VAL A 36 2.70 -0.03 20.27
CA VAL A 36 2.81 -1.18 21.18
C VAL A 36 3.52 -2.35 20.51
N LEU A 37 3.30 -2.56 19.22
CA LEU A 37 4.00 -3.56 18.39
C LEU A 37 5.45 -3.20 18.05
N GLY A 38 5.92 -2.00 18.40
CA GLY A 38 7.31 -1.57 18.23
C GLY A 38 7.58 -0.75 16.98
N MET A 39 6.55 -0.19 16.34
CA MET A 39 6.69 0.70 15.20
C MET A 39 6.93 2.15 15.65
N GLU A 40 7.81 2.85 14.95
CA GLU A 40 8.09 4.28 15.13
C GLU A 40 7.36 5.12 14.07
N HIS A 41 7.40 6.44 14.22
CA HIS A 41 6.80 7.34 13.26
C HIS A 41 7.51 7.30 11.91
N ASP A 42 6.73 7.32 10.83
CA ASP A 42 7.26 7.47 9.49
C ASP A 42 7.87 8.86 9.28
N GLY A 43 9.07 8.89 8.69
CA GLY A 43 9.80 10.13 8.41
C GLY A 43 10.50 10.74 9.62
N GLN A 44 10.42 10.13 10.81
CA GLN A 44 11.21 10.49 11.99
C GLN A 44 12.27 9.41 12.20
N GLY A 45 13.52 9.71 11.84
CA GLY A 45 14.63 8.75 12.00
C GLY A 45 14.67 7.59 10.99
N ASN A 46 13.68 7.50 10.08
CA ASN A 46 13.63 6.49 9.02
C ASN A 46 13.40 7.11 7.61
N ARG A 47 13.47 6.29 6.57
CA ARG A 47 13.39 6.71 5.15
C ARG A 47 11.96 6.68 4.59
N CYS A 48 10.93 6.75 5.43
CA CYS A 48 9.52 6.67 5.02
C CYS A 48 8.78 8.02 5.05
N ALA A 49 9.52 9.13 5.01
CA ALA A 49 8.93 10.47 4.96
C ALA A 49 8.02 10.68 3.75
N ASP A 50 8.32 10.06 2.60
CA ASP A 50 7.50 10.08 1.38
C ASP A 50 6.11 9.46 1.61
N GLU A 51 6.01 8.45 2.48
CA GLU A 51 4.76 7.73 2.72
C GLU A 51 3.83 8.44 3.71
N THR A 52 4.35 9.39 4.50
CA THR A 52 3.53 10.20 5.43
C THR A 52 2.42 10.94 4.71
N SER A 53 2.72 11.50 3.54
CA SER A 53 1.76 12.23 2.70
C SER A 53 0.76 11.35 1.96
N MET A 54 0.98 10.03 1.95
CA MET A 54 0.18 9.05 1.21
C MET A 54 -0.87 8.35 2.09
N GLY A 55 -0.99 8.74 3.37
CA GLY A 55 -1.92 8.14 4.32
C GLY A 55 -1.33 6.96 5.11
N SER A 56 -0.01 6.97 5.37
CA SER A 56 0.58 5.96 6.24
C SER A 56 0.01 6.04 7.67
N ILE A 57 -0.29 4.88 8.25
CA ILE A 57 -0.85 4.78 9.60
C ILE A 57 0.11 5.38 10.64
N MET A 58 1.42 5.13 10.51
CA MET A 58 2.43 5.64 11.45
C MET A 58 2.93 7.05 11.11
N ALA A 59 2.23 7.81 10.26
CA ALA A 59 2.55 9.21 10.05
C ALA A 59 2.37 10.01 11.37
N PRO A 60 3.29 10.94 11.72
CA PRO A 60 3.24 11.66 12.99
C PRO A 60 2.10 12.68 13.08
N LEU A 61 1.50 13.03 11.95
CA LEU A 61 0.33 13.89 11.87
C LEU A 61 -0.76 13.15 11.11
N VAL A 62 -1.94 13.04 11.71
CA VAL A 62 -3.12 12.52 11.02
C VAL A 62 -3.47 13.50 9.91
N GLN A 63 -3.17 13.14 8.68
CA GLN A 63 -3.63 13.90 7.53
C GLN A 63 -5.08 13.52 7.25
N ALA A 64 -5.93 14.52 7.04
CA ALA A 64 -7.36 14.38 6.74
C ALA A 64 -7.66 13.74 5.37
N ALA A 65 -6.74 12.95 4.81
CA ALA A 65 -6.89 12.25 3.56
C ALA A 65 -7.50 10.86 3.81
N PHE A 66 -8.72 10.81 4.33
CA PHE A 66 -9.40 9.58 4.81
C PHE A 66 -9.80 8.56 3.72
N HIS A 67 -9.18 8.58 2.55
CA HIS A 67 -9.51 7.68 1.43
C HIS A 67 -8.48 6.56 1.23
N ARG A 68 -7.31 6.66 1.84
CA ARG A 68 -6.24 5.68 1.70
C ARG A 68 -5.45 5.57 2.99
N TYR A 69 -5.45 4.36 3.56
CA TYR A 69 -4.65 4.02 4.73
C TYR A 69 -3.82 2.78 4.43
N HIS A 70 -2.55 2.82 4.79
CA HIS A 70 -1.66 1.67 4.67
C HIS A 70 -0.57 1.71 5.74
N TRP A 71 0.04 0.55 5.98
CA TRP A 71 1.28 0.47 6.77
C TRP A 71 2.46 0.71 5.85
N SER A 72 3.40 1.58 6.24
CA SER A 72 4.56 1.89 5.42
C SER A 72 5.53 0.72 5.30
N ARG A 73 6.50 0.85 4.38
CA ARG A 73 7.63 -0.09 4.31
C ARG A 73 8.47 -0.09 5.60
N CYS A 74 8.55 1.02 6.34
CA CYS A 74 9.28 1.10 7.61
C CYS A 74 8.51 0.39 8.72
N SER A 75 7.20 0.64 8.85
CA SER A 75 6.35 -0.04 9.84
C SER A 75 6.40 -1.57 9.68
N LYS A 76 6.40 -2.06 8.42
CA LYS A 76 6.55 -3.49 8.13
C LYS A 76 7.92 -4.04 8.58
N GLN A 77 9.00 -3.30 8.33
CA GLN A 77 10.35 -3.71 8.73
C GLN A 77 10.50 -3.75 10.25
N GLU A 78 9.95 -2.75 10.94
CA GLU A 78 9.96 -2.65 12.41
C GLU A 78 9.13 -3.77 13.05
N LEU A 79 7.92 -4.04 12.54
CA LEU A 79 7.12 -5.18 13.00
C LEU A 79 7.87 -6.49 12.85
N ASN A 80 8.46 -6.75 11.67
CA ASN A 80 9.23 -7.98 11.45
C ASN A 80 10.44 -8.12 12.37
N ARG A 81 10.96 -7.00 12.91
CA ARG A 81 12.06 -7.02 13.88
C ARG A 81 11.62 -7.58 15.24
N TYR A 82 10.40 -7.24 15.67
CA TYR A 82 9.93 -7.52 17.03
C TYR A 82 8.89 -8.64 17.10
N ILE A 83 8.19 -8.98 16.02
CA ILE A 83 7.07 -9.94 16.03
C ILE A 83 7.47 -11.30 16.58
N HIS A 84 8.70 -11.75 16.32
CA HIS A 84 9.22 -13.03 16.82
C HIS A 84 9.54 -13.03 18.32
N SER A 85 9.54 -11.87 18.98
CA SER A 85 9.80 -11.74 20.43
C SER A 85 8.52 -11.69 21.27
N TYR A 86 7.34 -11.70 20.64
CA TYR A 86 6.05 -11.56 21.30
C TYR A 86 5.38 -12.91 21.54
N ASP A 87 5.84 -13.63 22.56
CA ASP A 87 5.36 -14.98 22.90
C ASP A 87 3.85 -15.02 23.21
N CYS A 88 3.28 -13.94 23.75
CA CYS A 88 1.85 -13.84 24.08
C CYS A 88 0.91 -13.73 22.86
N LEU A 89 1.47 -13.65 21.65
CA LEU A 89 0.70 -13.60 20.40
C LEU A 89 0.77 -14.93 19.63
N LEU A 90 1.36 -15.98 20.21
CA LEU A 90 1.61 -17.25 19.53
C LEU A 90 0.49 -18.28 19.71
N ASP A 91 -0.39 -18.09 20.69
CA ASP A 91 -1.51 -18.98 20.97
C ASP A 91 -2.85 -18.43 20.47
N ASP A 92 -3.74 -19.35 20.12
CA ASP A 92 -5.15 -19.04 19.89
C ASP A 92 -5.87 -18.95 21.25
N PRO A 93 -6.73 -17.93 21.47
CA PRO A 93 -7.42 -17.80 22.75
C PRO A 93 -8.33 -19.01 23.04
N PHE A 94 -8.25 -19.57 24.26
CA PHE A 94 -8.94 -20.82 24.63
C PHE A 94 -10.49 -20.78 24.57
N GLU A 95 -11.08 -19.63 24.91
CA GLU A 95 -12.51 -19.35 24.75
C GLU A 95 -12.67 -17.97 24.15
N HIS A 96 -13.40 -17.89 23.05
CA HIS A 96 -13.70 -16.61 22.43
C HIS A 96 -15.16 -16.54 22.00
N GLN A 97 -15.92 -15.71 22.71
CA GLN A 97 -17.21 -15.19 22.27
C GLN A 97 -16.98 -13.91 21.45
N TRP A 98 -16.18 -14.00 20.38
CA TRP A 98 -16.11 -12.86 19.45
C TRP A 98 -17.53 -12.66 18.90
N PRO A 99 -18.16 -11.48 19.08
CA PRO A 99 -19.38 -11.20 18.37
C PRO A 99 -19.09 -11.36 16.87
N THR A 100 -20.07 -11.84 16.11
CA THR A 100 -19.97 -11.83 14.64
C THR A 100 -19.49 -10.44 14.22
N LEU A 101 -18.43 -10.39 13.41
CA LEU A 101 -17.86 -9.13 12.95
C LEU A 101 -19.01 -8.23 12.48
N PRO A 102 -19.11 -7.00 13.01
CA PRO A 102 -20.20 -6.12 12.65
C PRO A 102 -20.17 -5.88 11.14
N GLU A 103 -21.34 -5.68 10.56
CA GLU A 103 -21.46 -5.25 9.18
C GLU A 103 -20.64 -3.96 8.95
N LEU A 104 -20.24 -3.72 7.70
CA LEU A 104 -19.43 -2.55 7.36
C LEU A 104 -20.09 -1.27 7.92
N PRO A 105 -19.33 -0.34 8.53
CA PRO A 105 -19.90 0.83 9.20
C PRO A 105 -20.87 1.64 8.32
N GLY A 106 -20.62 1.71 7.01
CA GLY A 106 -21.50 2.41 6.06
C GLY A 106 -22.87 1.76 5.84
N ILE A 107 -23.14 0.57 6.39
CA ILE A 107 -24.45 -0.08 6.40
C ILE A 107 -25.29 0.44 7.57
N ASN A 108 -24.68 0.55 8.76
CA ASN A 108 -25.37 0.93 9.99
C ASN A 108 -25.36 2.44 10.26
N TYR A 109 -24.42 3.16 9.66
CA TYR A 109 -24.26 4.60 9.84
C TYR A 109 -24.34 5.29 8.48
N SER A 110 -25.42 6.02 8.26
CA SER A 110 -25.59 6.89 7.11
C SER A 110 -24.50 7.97 7.09
N MET A 111 -24.30 8.59 5.93
CA MET A 111 -23.30 9.63 5.79
C MET A 111 -23.59 10.86 6.66
N ASP A 112 -24.87 11.17 6.91
CA ASP A 112 -25.26 12.23 7.85
C ASP A 112 -24.93 11.86 9.30
N GLU A 113 -25.09 10.59 9.69
CA GLU A 113 -24.69 10.12 11.02
C GLU A 113 -23.18 10.15 11.19
N GLN A 114 -22.42 9.71 10.19
CA GLN A 114 -20.95 9.83 10.19
C GLN A 114 -20.50 11.30 10.36
N CYS A 115 -21.11 12.24 9.64
CA CYS A 115 -20.84 13.67 9.83
C CYS A 115 -21.18 14.17 11.24
N ARG A 116 -22.27 13.68 11.86
CA ARG A 116 -22.61 14.05 13.24
C ARG A 116 -21.66 13.48 14.26
N PHE A 117 -21.15 12.26 14.04
CA PHE A 117 -20.16 11.64 14.91
C PHE A 117 -18.81 12.37 14.88
N ASP A 118 -18.35 12.79 13.70
CA ASP A 118 -17.04 13.44 13.55
C ASP A 118 -17.07 14.94 13.88
N PHE A 119 -18.17 15.65 13.63
CA PHE A 119 -18.24 17.11 13.77
C PHE A 119 -19.26 17.62 14.79
N GLY A 120 -20.10 16.74 15.32
CA GLY A 120 -21.12 17.05 16.31
C GLY A 120 -22.52 17.32 15.74
N VAL A 121 -23.44 17.64 16.64
CA VAL A 121 -24.85 17.88 16.31
C VAL A 121 -25.01 19.10 15.38
N GLY A 122 -25.78 18.94 14.31
CA GLY A 122 -26.03 19.99 13.31
C GLY A 122 -25.20 19.89 12.03
N TYR A 123 -24.17 19.04 11.99
CA TYR A 123 -23.43 18.71 10.78
C TYR A 123 -24.17 17.63 9.97
N LYS A 124 -24.13 17.78 8.65
CA LYS A 124 -24.74 16.86 7.68
C LYS A 124 -23.92 16.84 6.40
N THR A 125 -24.20 15.88 5.54
CA THR A 125 -23.55 15.78 4.23
C THR A 125 -23.81 17.00 3.35
N CYS A 126 -22.78 17.42 2.63
CA CYS A 126 -22.89 18.46 1.62
C CYS A 126 -23.35 17.86 0.28
N THR A 127 -24.58 18.15 -0.13
CA THR A 127 -25.16 17.63 -1.39
C THR A 127 -24.79 18.46 -2.63
N ALA A 128 -24.13 19.62 -2.46
CA ALA A 128 -23.76 20.52 -3.54
C ALA A 128 -22.55 20.03 -4.38
N VAL A 129 -21.84 18.98 -3.94
CA VAL A 129 -20.65 18.43 -4.60
C VAL A 129 -21.01 17.09 -5.26
N SER A 130 -21.96 17.09 -6.20
CA SER A 130 -22.36 15.89 -6.95
C SER A 130 -21.56 15.65 -8.24
N THR A 131 -20.51 16.46 -8.51
CA THR A 131 -19.75 16.40 -9.77
C THR A 131 -18.24 16.48 -9.54
N ALA A 132 -17.63 15.38 -9.11
CA ALA A 132 -16.28 14.89 -9.51
C ALA A 132 -15.64 14.00 -8.42
N PRO A 133 -14.93 12.92 -8.79
CA PRO A 133 -14.11 12.17 -7.87
C PRO A 133 -12.85 12.98 -7.56
N GLY A 134 -12.76 13.45 -6.32
CA GLY A 134 -11.59 14.15 -5.80
C GLY A 134 -11.66 15.67 -5.93
N TRP A 135 -11.12 16.34 -4.89
CA TRP A 135 -10.94 17.77 -4.70
C TRP A 135 -12.09 18.54 -4.03
N VAL A 136 -11.99 18.62 -2.70
CA VAL A 136 -12.69 19.60 -1.85
C VAL A 136 -12.02 20.98 -2.02
N LYS A 137 -12.78 22.00 -2.45
CA LYS A 137 -12.39 23.41 -2.27
C LYS A 137 -13.09 24.01 -1.04
N ARG A 138 -12.25 24.35 -0.05
CA ARG A 138 -12.43 25.22 1.13
C ARG A 138 -13.56 24.91 2.14
N ARG A 139 -13.09 24.32 3.26
CA ARG A 139 -13.67 24.31 4.62
C ARG A 139 -15.03 23.63 4.79
N VAL A 140 -15.07 22.33 4.54
CA VAL A 140 -15.58 21.34 5.52
C VAL A 140 -14.72 20.10 5.29
N GLN A 141 -13.91 19.71 6.29
CA GLN A 141 -13.05 18.53 6.25
C GLN A 141 -13.87 17.24 6.44
N SER A 142 -15.06 17.13 5.84
CA SER A 142 -15.82 15.89 5.90
C SER A 142 -15.37 15.00 4.74
N SER A 143 -14.55 14.01 5.06
CA SER A 143 -14.32 12.80 4.28
C SER A 143 -15.57 11.92 4.25
N ALA A 144 -16.63 12.48 3.68
CA ALA A 144 -17.87 11.77 3.49
C ALA A 144 -17.73 10.86 2.26
N LEU A 145 -17.67 9.54 2.48
CA LEU A 145 -17.88 8.47 1.51
C LEU A 145 -19.24 8.63 0.77
N PHE A 146 -19.32 9.52 -0.21
CA PHE A 146 -20.54 9.65 -1.01
C PHE A 146 -20.72 8.38 -1.86
N SER A 147 -21.88 7.74 -1.75
CA SER A 147 -22.29 6.67 -2.65
C SER A 147 -23.73 6.89 -3.12
N PRO A 148 -24.00 6.86 -4.44
CA PRO A 148 -25.36 6.86 -4.97
C PRO A 148 -26.23 5.72 -4.38
N PRO A 149 -27.58 5.83 -4.43
CA PRO A 149 -28.49 4.85 -3.82
C PRO A 149 -28.26 3.39 -4.25
N SER A 150 -27.73 3.19 -5.46
CA SER A 150 -27.44 1.91 -6.12
C SER A 150 -25.98 1.46 -6.00
N GLN A 151 -25.16 2.15 -5.21
CA GLN A 151 -23.73 1.87 -5.04
C GLN A 151 -23.36 1.81 -3.54
N TRP A 152 -22.32 1.07 -3.17
CA TRP A 152 -21.59 1.14 -1.90
C TRP A 152 -20.32 1.96 -2.06
N CYS A 153 -19.82 2.59 -0.99
CA CYS A 153 -18.47 3.14 -1.00
C CYS A 153 -17.50 2.15 -0.36
N PHE A 154 -16.44 1.80 -1.09
CA PHE A 154 -15.43 0.85 -0.65
C PHE A 154 -14.03 1.40 -0.98
N LYS A 155 -13.19 1.57 0.05
CA LYS A 155 -11.86 2.20 -0.05
C LYS A 155 -11.84 3.51 -0.87
N GLY A 156 -12.83 4.38 -0.65
CA GLY A 156 -12.94 5.67 -1.35
C GLY A 156 -13.49 5.59 -2.78
N HIS A 157 -13.95 4.43 -3.23
CA HIS A 157 -14.55 4.24 -4.56
C HIS A 157 -16.01 3.81 -4.47
N CYS A 158 -16.86 4.25 -5.40
CA CYS A 158 -18.22 3.76 -5.52
C CYS A 158 -18.25 2.43 -6.29
N ILE A 159 -18.81 1.38 -5.69
CA ILE A 159 -19.02 0.06 -6.27
C ILE A 159 -20.52 -0.23 -6.38
N TRP A 160 -20.99 -0.92 -7.41
CA TRP A 160 -22.41 -1.22 -7.55
C TRP A 160 -22.89 -2.22 -6.50
N LYS A 161 -24.11 -2.04 -5.99
CA LYS A 161 -24.75 -2.98 -5.06
C LYS A 161 -25.13 -4.26 -5.84
N THR A 162 -24.42 -5.35 -5.61
CA THR A 162 -24.80 -6.69 -6.08
C THR A 162 -25.70 -7.41 -5.06
N SER A 163 -26.46 -8.41 -5.49
CA SER A 163 -27.29 -9.25 -4.62
C SER A 163 -26.48 -10.15 -3.68
N GLU A 164 -25.21 -10.38 -3.99
CA GLU A 164 -24.23 -11.04 -3.12
C GLU A 164 -23.42 -9.95 -2.38
N GLN A 165 -23.20 -10.16 -1.09
CA GLN A 165 -22.58 -9.23 -0.14
C GLN A 165 -21.34 -8.47 -0.70
N PRO A 166 -21.06 -7.25 -0.20
CA PRO A 166 -19.92 -6.46 -0.63
C PRO A 166 -18.61 -7.03 -0.07
N TYR A 167 -18.08 -8.10 -0.66
CA TYR A 167 -16.72 -8.54 -0.37
C TYR A 167 -15.75 -7.90 -1.36
N SER A 168 -14.71 -7.25 -0.86
CA SER A 168 -13.56 -6.93 -1.68
C SER A 168 -12.74 -8.19 -1.92
N GLN A 169 -12.35 -8.41 -3.16
CA GLN A 169 -11.49 -9.52 -3.51
C GLN A 169 -10.07 -8.99 -3.66
N ASP A 170 -9.23 -9.17 -2.64
CA ASP A 170 -7.80 -8.88 -2.74
C ASP A 170 -7.18 -9.76 -3.83
N GLY A 171 -6.28 -9.16 -4.62
CA GLY A 171 -5.57 -9.88 -5.65
C GLY A 171 -4.58 -10.88 -5.06
N SER A 172 -4.45 -12.04 -5.69
CA SER A 172 -3.40 -13.01 -5.37
C SER A 172 -2.56 -13.34 -6.60
N TRP A 173 -1.29 -13.62 -6.34
CA TRP A 173 -0.31 -13.91 -7.37
C TRP A 173 -0.67 -15.23 -8.08
N SER A 174 -0.62 -15.24 -9.41
CA SER A 174 -0.46 -16.48 -10.16
C SER A 174 0.91 -17.10 -9.90
N SER A 175 1.02 -18.38 -10.23
CA SER A 175 2.31 -19.08 -10.23
C SER A 175 3.31 -18.37 -11.14
N TRP A 176 4.57 -18.35 -10.72
CA TRP A 176 5.66 -17.85 -11.55
C TRP A 176 5.73 -18.60 -12.88
N SER A 177 5.93 -17.86 -13.97
CA SER A 177 6.33 -18.43 -15.24
C SER A 177 7.70 -19.09 -15.14
N LYS A 178 8.01 -19.96 -16.11
CA LYS A 178 9.37 -20.49 -16.25
C LYS A 178 10.33 -19.34 -16.58
N PHE A 179 11.57 -19.43 -16.11
CA PHE A 179 12.59 -18.49 -16.55
C PHE A 179 12.73 -18.52 -18.07
N GLY A 180 12.74 -17.33 -18.68
CA GLY A 180 13.05 -17.17 -20.08
C GLY A 180 14.50 -17.53 -20.40
N SER A 181 14.85 -17.47 -21.68
CA SER A 181 16.23 -17.65 -22.15
C SER A 181 17.17 -16.61 -21.54
N CYS A 182 18.42 -17.00 -21.30
CA CYS A 182 19.44 -16.05 -20.87
C CYS A 182 19.66 -14.99 -21.95
N SER A 183 19.75 -13.71 -21.56
CA SER A 183 19.99 -12.61 -22.51
C SER A 183 21.33 -12.71 -23.23
N ARG A 184 22.28 -13.49 -22.70
CA ARG A 184 23.62 -13.68 -23.24
C ARG A 184 24.05 -15.13 -23.09
N THR A 185 24.93 -15.59 -23.98
CA THR A 185 25.51 -16.93 -23.93
C THR A 185 26.80 -17.00 -23.10
N CYS A 186 27.44 -15.86 -22.82
CA CYS A 186 28.66 -15.73 -22.02
C CYS A 186 28.82 -14.29 -21.50
N GLY A 187 29.76 -14.09 -20.57
CA GLY A 187 30.19 -12.83 -19.99
C GLY A 187 29.15 -12.16 -19.11
N GLY A 188 28.26 -12.95 -18.50
CA GLY A 188 27.19 -12.50 -17.62
C GLY A 188 25.97 -12.00 -18.38
N GLY A 189 24.92 -12.82 -18.44
CA GLY A 189 23.58 -12.48 -18.90
C GLY A 189 22.56 -12.45 -17.77
N VAL A 190 21.34 -12.07 -18.10
CA VAL A 190 20.19 -12.06 -17.17
C VAL A 190 19.05 -12.83 -17.82
N ARG A 191 18.42 -13.71 -17.06
CA ARG A 191 17.14 -14.33 -17.41
C ARG A 191 16.07 -13.84 -16.45
N SER A 192 14.84 -13.73 -16.93
CA SER A 192 13.71 -13.25 -16.13
C SER A 192 12.57 -14.24 -16.12
N ARG A 193 11.80 -14.24 -15.03
CA ARG A 193 10.46 -14.82 -14.96
C ARG A 193 9.46 -13.78 -14.48
N SER A 194 8.20 -14.03 -14.72
CA SER A 194 7.08 -13.12 -14.42
C SER A 194 5.93 -13.85 -13.76
N ARG A 195 5.09 -13.12 -13.03
CA ARG A 195 3.81 -13.56 -12.50
C ARG A 195 2.81 -12.42 -12.59
N SER A 196 1.52 -12.74 -12.58
CA SER A 196 0.44 -11.74 -12.68
C SER A 196 -0.40 -11.74 -11.40
N CYS A 197 -1.04 -10.61 -11.11
CA CYS A 197 -1.95 -10.50 -9.98
C CYS A 197 -3.37 -10.80 -10.42
N ASP A 198 -3.62 -12.06 -10.79
CA ASP A 198 -4.82 -12.51 -11.50
C ASP A 198 -5.39 -13.83 -10.97
N ASN A 199 -4.91 -14.33 -9.83
CA ASN A 199 -5.36 -15.61 -9.28
C ASN A 199 -5.76 -15.53 -7.78
N PRO A 200 -6.84 -14.80 -7.43
CA PRO A 200 -7.75 -14.06 -8.31
C PRO A 200 -7.28 -12.63 -8.61
N PRO A 201 -7.85 -11.95 -9.62
CA PRO A 201 -7.57 -10.54 -9.85
C PRO A 201 -8.21 -9.68 -8.74
N PRO A 202 -7.61 -8.52 -8.40
CA PRO A 202 -8.20 -7.61 -7.45
C PRO A 202 -9.52 -7.05 -8.00
N ALA A 203 -10.60 -7.21 -7.25
CA ALA A 203 -11.92 -6.73 -7.62
C ALA A 203 -12.60 -5.98 -6.46
N TYR A 204 -13.55 -5.12 -6.81
CA TYR A 204 -14.37 -4.38 -5.83
C TYR A 204 -13.53 -3.63 -4.79
N GLY A 205 -12.44 -2.99 -5.24
CA GLY A 205 -11.48 -2.28 -4.38
C GLY A 205 -10.54 -3.18 -3.58
N GLY A 206 -10.39 -4.46 -3.94
CA GLY A 206 -9.33 -5.33 -3.40
C GLY A 206 -7.91 -4.78 -3.62
N ARG A 207 -6.99 -5.14 -2.73
CA ARG A 207 -5.57 -4.75 -2.81
C ARG A 207 -4.89 -5.42 -3.99
N GLN A 208 -4.01 -4.68 -4.67
CA GLN A 208 -3.06 -5.31 -5.60
C GLN A 208 -2.07 -6.20 -4.85
N CYS A 209 -1.55 -7.20 -5.54
CA CYS A 209 -0.65 -8.17 -4.96
C CYS A 209 0.66 -7.51 -4.51
N PRO A 210 1.07 -7.68 -3.24
CA PRO A 210 2.31 -7.09 -2.75
C PRO A 210 3.54 -7.86 -3.30
N GLY A 211 4.57 -7.11 -3.71
CA GLY A 211 5.85 -7.66 -4.18
C GLY A 211 6.10 -7.44 -5.67
N ALA A 212 7.20 -8.03 -6.18
CA ALA A 212 7.61 -7.85 -7.57
C ALA A 212 6.82 -8.74 -8.55
N THR A 213 6.49 -8.18 -9.70
CA THR A 213 5.89 -8.86 -10.87
C THR A 213 6.95 -9.65 -11.66
N TYR A 214 8.20 -9.23 -11.57
CA TYR A 214 9.34 -9.84 -12.28
C TYR A 214 10.43 -10.26 -11.30
N GLU A 215 11.12 -11.33 -11.65
CA GLU A 215 12.33 -11.78 -10.97
C GLU A 215 13.44 -12.02 -11.99
N TYR A 216 14.64 -11.55 -11.65
CA TYR A 216 15.80 -11.60 -12.51
C TYR A 216 16.89 -12.46 -11.87
N GLN A 217 17.56 -13.27 -12.69
CA GLN A 217 18.68 -14.09 -12.26
C GLN A 217 19.82 -13.97 -13.25
N VAL A 218 21.05 -13.83 -12.72
CA VAL A 218 22.26 -13.88 -13.54
C VAL A 218 22.45 -15.29 -14.09
N CYS A 219 22.85 -15.39 -15.35
CA CYS A 219 23.13 -16.63 -16.05
C CYS A 219 24.36 -16.47 -16.94
N ASN A 220 24.99 -17.58 -17.31
CA ASN A 220 26.13 -17.60 -18.24
C ASN A 220 27.26 -16.63 -17.83
N ALA A 221 27.69 -16.74 -16.56
CA ALA A 221 28.71 -15.88 -15.96
C ALA A 221 30.14 -16.15 -16.47
N GLU A 222 30.34 -17.28 -17.16
CA GLU A 222 31.63 -17.64 -17.76
C GLU A 222 32.10 -16.59 -18.76
N GLU A 223 33.41 -16.31 -18.79
CA GLU A 223 33.99 -15.34 -19.71
C GLU A 223 33.72 -15.73 -21.18
N CYS A 224 33.53 -14.73 -22.03
CA CYS A 224 33.36 -14.97 -23.46
C CYS A 224 34.69 -15.33 -24.12
N PRO A 225 34.71 -16.30 -25.04
CA PRO A 225 35.90 -16.57 -25.83
C PRO A 225 36.21 -15.40 -26.77
N GLY A 226 37.43 -14.86 -26.69
CA GLY A 226 37.92 -13.79 -27.57
C GLY A 226 38.34 -12.51 -26.84
N PRO A 227 38.70 -11.45 -27.59
CA PRO A 227 39.05 -10.17 -26.99
C PRO A 227 37.84 -9.58 -26.24
N TYR A 228 38.12 -8.88 -25.14
CA TYR A 228 37.07 -8.20 -24.36
C TYR A 228 36.27 -7.27 -25.27
N GLN A 229 34.95 -7.50 -25.33
CA GLN A 229 34.01 -6.68 -26.08
C GLN A 229 33.09 -5.94 -25.11
N ASP A 230 33.07 -4.61 -25.21
CA ASP A 230 32.05 -3.81 -24.53
C ASP A 230 30.73 -3.91 -25.30
N PHE A 231 29.80 -4.67 -24.74
CA PHE A 231 28.48 -4.89 -25.33
C PHE A 231 27.65 -3.61 -25.43
N ARG A 232 27.83 -2.65 -24.52
CA ARG A 232 27.13 -1.38 -24.58
C ARG A 232 27.64 -0.54 -25.75
N ALA A 233 28.96 -0.53 -25.96
CA ALA A 233 29.57 0.13 -27.12
C ALA A 233 29.05 -0.45 -28.44
N GLN A 234 28.87 -1.77 -28.54
CA GLN A 234 28.29 -2.41 -29.72
C GLN A 234 26.82 -2.05 -29.96
N GLN A 235 26.02 -1.92 -28.89
CA GLN A 235 24.62 -1.49 -29.02
C GLN A 235 24.54 -0.02 -29.46
N CYS A 236 25.42 0.83 -28.94
CA CYS A 236 25.52 2.23 -29.34
C CYS A 236 25.98 2.37 -30.79
N SER A 237 27.01 1.64 -31.22
CA SER A 237 27.51 1.72 -32.60
C SER A 237 26.48 1.30 -33.65
N LYS A 238 25.54 0.41 -33.30
CA LYS A 238 24.39 0.07 -34.16
C LYS A 238 23.42 1.24 -34.37
N ARG A 239 23.42 2.23 -33.48
CA ARG A 239 22.63 3.46 -33.60
C ARG A 239 23.39 4.60 -34.27
N ASP A 240 24.70 4.46 -34.47
CA ASP A 240 25.48 5.43 -35.23
C ASP A 240 24.87 5.57 -36.62
N SER A 241 24.87 6.79 -37.16
CA SER A 241 24.36 7.14 -38.49
C SER A 241 22.84 7.10 -38.73
N TYR A 242 22.01 6.76 -37.73
CA TYR A 242 20.55 6.94 -37.83
C TYR A 242 20.10 8.42 -37.78
N TYR A 243 20.95 9.30 -37.25
CA TYR A 243 20.67 10.72 -37.12
C TYR A 243 21.85 11.53 -37.68
N THR A 244 21.59 12.33 -38.70
CA THR A 244 22.54 13.25 -39.31
C THR A 244 22.06 14.68 -39.07
N HIS A 245 22.91 15.49 -38.45
CA HIS A 245 22.66 16.92 -38.25
C HIS A 245 23.80 17.70 -38.91
N GLN A 246 23.46 18.61 -39.83
CA GLN A 246 24.43 19.46 -40.55
C GLN A 246 25.61 18.67 -41.17
N ASN A 247 25.32 17.59 -41.91
CA ASN A 247 26.32 16.69 -42.53
C ASN A 247 27.29 15.98 -41.56
N SER A 248 27.09 16.07 -40.25
CA SER A 248 27.81 15.29 -39.26
C SER A 248 26.96 14.08 -38.82
N LYS A 249 27.56 12.89 -38.88
CA LYS A 249 26.94 11.66 -38.38
C LYS A 249 27.03 11.66 -36.86
N HIS A 250 25.91 11.46 -36.19
CA HIS A 250 25.91 11.32 -34.74
C HIS A 250 26.55 9.97 -34.35
N ILE A 251 27.47 10.01 -33.38
CA ILE A 251 28.12 8.85 -32.77
C ILE A 251 27.54 8.70 -31.36
N TRP A 252 27.09 7.51 -31.01
CA TRP A 252 26.57 7.18 -29.69
C TRP A 252 27.69 6.59 -28.84
N LEU A 253 27.90 7.21 -27.68
CA LEU A 253 28.91 6.75 -26.72
C LEU A 253 28.25 5.85 -25.65
N PRO A 254 28.99 4.88 -25.06
CA PRO A 254 28.44 3.84 -24.19
C PRO A 254 28.29 4.24 -22.70
N TYR A 255 27.80 5.45 -22.42
CA TYR A 255 27.55 5.93 -21.06
C TYR A 255 26.07 6.23 -20.80
#